data_AF-A0A974PUT7-F1
#
_entry.id   AF-A0A974PUT7-F1
#
_cell.length_a   1.000
_cell.length_b   1.000
_cell.length_c   1.000
_cell.angle_alpha   90.00
_cell.angle_beta   90.00
_cell.angle_gamma   90.00
#
_symmetry.space_group_name_H-M   'P 1'
#
loop_
_entity.id
_entity.type
_entity.pdbx_description
1 polymer ?
#
loop_
_entity_poly.entity_id
_entity_poly.type
_entity_poly.pdbx_seq_one_letter_code
_entity_poly.pdbx_strand_id
1 'polypeptide(L)'
;MKMPAPYWTMTYSASRRAHHHRCRGCNRIIQDGEPILMARIVSSKTTCLHEACADRASFGGYTERQYLEAHGMAYLAACGWKEAVHFMATAPICKPGDKIAASN
;
A
#
# COMPACT_ATOMS: atom_id res chain seq x y z
N MET A 1 -4.36 8.26 -21.69
CA MET A 1 -4.90 8.29 -20.32
C MET A 1 -3.71 8.36 -19.38
N LYS A 2 -3.71 9.23 -18.35
CA LYS A 2 -2.59 9.31 -17.39
C LYS A 2 -2.75 8.19 -16.36
N MET A 3 -1.66 7.51 -16.02
CA MET A 3 -1.68 6.48 -14.98
C MET A 3 -2.08 7.08 -13.62
N PRO A 4 -2.99 6.45 -12.86
CA PRO A 4 -3.27 6.83 -11.48
C PRO A 4 -2.05 6.70 -10.57
N ALA A 5 -2.03 7.41 -9.45
CA ALA A 5 -1.04 7.16 -8.41
C ALA A 5 -1.23 5.76 -7.79
N PRO A 6 -0.15 5.06 -7.39
CA PRO A 6 -0.25 3.73 -6.78
C PRO A 6 -0.96 3.75 -5.43
N TYR A 7 -0.85 4.86 -4.71
CA TYR A 7 -1.58 5.16 -3.49
C TYR A 7 -1.98 6.64 -3.48
N TRP A 8 -2.90 6.99 -2.61
CA TRP A 8 -3.33 8.37 -2.40
C TRP A 8 -3.43 8.68 -0.91
N THR A 9 -3.30 9.96 -0.57
CA THR A 9 -3.52 10.49 0.78
C THR A 9 -4.96 10.93 0.94
N MET A 10 -5.53 10.74 2.12
CA MET A 10 -6.83 11.31 2.49
C MET A 10 -7.04 11.33 4.00
N THR A 11 -8.00 12.15 4.44
CA THR A 11 -8.58 12.04 5.78
C THR A 11 -9.58 10.89 5.80
N TYR A 12 -9.43 9.98 6.77
CA TYR A 12 -10.29 8.81 6.87
C TYR A 12 -11.72 9.16 7.29
N SER A 13 -12.70 8.47 6.70
CA SER A 13 -14.11 8.49 7.14
C SER A 13 -14.74 7.11 6.94
N ALA A 14 -15.34 6.59 8.00
CA ALA A 14 -16.08 5.33 8.02
C ALA A 14 -17.56 5.48 7.65
N SER A 15 -18.07 6.71 7.47
CA SER A 15 -19.49 7.05 7.28
C SER A 15 -20.28 6.20 6.26
N ARG A 16 -19.58 5.61 5.27
CA ARG A 16 -20.19 4.77 4.21
C ARG A 16 -19.81 3.29 4.30
N ARG A 17 -19.25 2.81 5.42
CA ARG A 17 -18.71 1.44 5.56
C ARG A 17 -19.23 0.74 6.81
N ALA A 18 -19.56 -0.54 6.67
CA ALA A 18 -19.97 -1.41 7.78
C ALA A 18 -18.79 -1.88 8.66
N HIS A 19 -17.54 -1.71 8.18
CA HIS A 19 -16.33 -2.12 8.90
C HIS A 19 -15.27 -1.02 8.85
N HIS A 20 -14.47 -0.94 9.90
CA HIS A 20 -13.33 -0.03 9.98
C HIS A 20 -12.08 -0.65 9.37
N HIS A 21 -11.31 0.18 8.66
CA HIS A 21 -9.97 -0.20 8.25
C HIS A 21 -9.02 -0.21 9.44
N ARG A 22 -8.08 -1.16 9.41
CA ARG A 22 -6.93 -1.16 10.31
C ARG A 22 -5.72 -0.64 9.58
N CYS A 23 -4.93 0.16 10.27
CA CYS A 23 -3.65 0.61 9.77
C CYS A 23 -2.73 -0.60 9.66
N ARG A 24 -2.14 -0.80 8.48
CA ARG A 24 -1.19 -1.90 8.26
C ARG A 24 0.01 -1.82 9.19
N GLY A 25 0.63 -0.64 9.31
CA GLY A 25 1.89 -0.46 10.04
C GLY A 25 1.80 -0.50 11.57
N CYS A 26 0.61 -0.36 12.16
CA CYS A 26 0.42 -0.49 13.62
C CYS A 26 -0.72 -1.42 14.05
N ASN A 27 -1.45 -1.99 13.10
CA ASN A 27 -2.60 -2.86 13.29
C ASN A 27 -3.77 -2.28 14.14
N ARG A 28 -3.71 -0.99 14.47
CA ARG A 28 -4.79 -0.27 15.16
C ARG A 28 -5.90 0.10 14.19
N ILE A 29 -7.12 0.16 14.71
CA ILE A 29 -8.30 0.66 13.98
C ILE A 29 -8.07 2.15 13.66
N ILE A 30 -8.29 2.53 12.41
CA ILE A 30 -8.22 3.92 11.95
C ILE A 30 -9.53 4.62 12.34
N GLN A 31 -9.39 5.75 13.04
CA GLN A 31 -10.49 6.59 13.47
C GLN A 31 -10.83 7.64 12.41
N ASP A 32 -12.08 8.09 12.41
CA ASP A 32 -12.53 9.17 11.54
C ASP A 32 -11.74 10.46 11.84
N GLY A 33 -11.34 11.16 10.77
CA GLY A 33 -10.51 12.35 10.88
C GLY A 33 -9.00 12.10 10.87
N GLU A 34 -8.53 10.85 10.95
CA GLU A 34 -7.09 10.56 10.90
C GLU A 34 -6.53 10.65 9.46
N PRO A 35 -5.34 11.25 9.27
CA PRO A 35 -4.67 11.28 7.97
C PRO A 35 -4.05 9.93 7.63
N ILE A 36 -4.36 9.43 6.44
CA ILE A 36 -3.94 8.10 5.98
C ILE A 36 -3.47 8.10 4.53
N LEU A 37 -2.60 7.14 4.25
CA LEU A 37 -2.26 6.64 2.92
C LEU A 37 -3.15 5.43 2.62
N MET A 38 -3.67 5.35 1.40
CA MET A 38 -4.55 4.28 0.96
C MET A 38 -4.16 3.81 -0.43
N ALA A 39 -4.15 2.49 -0.64
CA ALA A 39 -3.91 1.90 -1.96
C ALA A 39 -4.91 0.80 -2.27
N ARG A 40 -5.19 0.64 -3.57
CA ARG A 40 -5.75 -0.61 -4.10
C ARG A 40 -4.61 -1.60 -4.24
N ILE A 41 -4.83 -2.81 -3.75
CA ILE A 41 -3.88 -3.91 -3.86
C ILE A 41 -4.51 -5.05 -4.67
N VAL A 42 -3.72 -6.11 -4.92
CA VAL A 42 -4.16 -7.32 -5.63
C VAL A 42 -5.53 -7.82 -5.13
N SER A 43 -6.39 -8.28 -6.05
CA SER A 43 -7.80 -8.63 -5.82
C SER A 43 -8.69 -7.46 -5.38
N SER A 44 -8.35 -6.23 -5.76
CA SER A 44 -9.13 -5.01 -5.50
C SER A 44 -9.35 -4.68 -4.02
N LYS A 45 -8.63 -5.35 -3.13
CA LYS A 45 -8.63 -5.04 -1.69
C LYS A 45 -8.05 -3.65 -1.47
N THR A 46 -8.53 -2.98 -0.44
CA THR A 46 -8.01 -1.68 -0.02
C THR A 46 -7.13 -1.89 1.21
N THR A 47 -5.93 -1.34 1.20
CA THR A 47 -5.05 -1.29 2.38
C THR A 47 -4.84 0.15 2.80
N CYS A 48 -4.88 0.38 4.10
CA CYS A 48 -4.75 1.70 4.70
C CYS A 48 -3.55 1.73 5.64
N LEU A 49 -2.92 2.89 5.75
CA LEU A 49 -1.75 3.13 6.57
C LEU A 49 -1.86 4.54 7.14
N HIS A 50 -1.71 4.73 8.46
CA HIS A 50 -1.58 6.08 9.03
C HIS A 50 -0.38 6.77 8.39
N GLU A 51 -0.49 8.07 8.08
CA GLU A 51 0.67 8.82 7.57
C GLU A 51 1.85 8.75 8.54
N ALA A 52 1.60 8.82 9.86
CA ALA A 52 2.63 8.66 10.89
C ALA A 52 3.26 7.25 10.95
N CYS A 53 2.62 6.24 10.35
CA CYS A 53 3.16 4.89 10.25
C CYS A 53 3.91 4.65 8.92
N ALA A 54 3.95 5.63 8.02
CA ALA A 54 4.52 5.49 6.68
C ALA A 54 5.99 5.02 6.71
N ASP A 55 6.77 5.58 7.63
CA ASP A 55 8.22 5.37 7.68
C ASP A 55 8.61 4.25 8.66
N ARG A 56 7.63 3.52 9.21
CA ARG A 56 7.90 2.32 10.00
C ARG A 56 8.52 1.25 9.12
N ALA A 57 9.47 0.52 9.70
CA ALA A 57 10.03 -0.67 9.08
C ALA A 57 8.91 -1.70 8.84
N SER A 58 8.84 -2.15 7.59
CA SER A 58 8.08 -3.29 7.12
C SER A 58 9.03 -4.47 6.92
N PHE A 59 8.49 -5.55 6.37
CA PHE A 59 9.26 -6.74 6.03
C PHE A 59 10.38 -6.40 5.03
N GLY A 60 11.58 -6.93 5.26
CA GLY A 60 12.67 -6.91 4.28
C GLY A 60 13.47 -5.61 4.26
N GLY A 61 13.43 -4.82 5.33
CA GLY A 61 14.17 -3.56 5.44
C GLY A 61 13.52 -2.38 4.72
N TYR A 62 12.34 -2.58 4.11
CA TYR A 62 11.56 -1.53 3.50
C TYR A 62 10.70 -0.79 4.52
N THR A 63 10.21 0.39 4.16
CA THR A 63 9.18 1.10 4.92
C THR A 63 7.78 0.63 4.54
N GLU A 64 6.80 0.83 5.43
CA GLU A 64 5.38 0.57 5.13
C GLU A 64 4.88 1.38 3.93
N ARG A 65 5.42 2.58 3.70
CA ARG A 65 5.15 3.39 2.51
C ARG A 65 5.61 2.70 1.23
N GLN A 66 6.85 2.23 1.20
CA GLN A 66 7.40 1.51 0.04
C GLN A 66 6.63 0.22 -0.23
N TYR A 67 6.22 -0.49 0.83
CA TYR A 67 5.32 -1.63 0.70
C TYR A 67 4.00 -1.24 0.03
N LEU A 68 3.36 -0.17 0.50
CA LEU A 68 2.08 0.29 -0.03
C LEU A 68 2.20 0.72 -1.50
N GLU A 69 3.29 1.39 -1.85
CA GLU A 69 3.62 1.77 -3.22
C GLU A 69 3.78 0.57 -4.14
N ALA A 70 4.56 -0.42 -3.75
CA ALA A 70 4.78 -1.62 -4.55
C ALA A 70 3.48 -2.38 -4.82
N HIS A 71 2.63 -2.52 -3.81
CA HIS A 71 1.34 -3.19 -3.95
C HIS A 71 0.34 -2.38 -4.81
N GLY A 72 0.38 -1.05 -4.70
CA GLY A 72 -0.38 -0.15 -5.56
C GLY A 72 0.05 -0.27 -7.03
N MET A 73 1.36 -0.26 -7.29
CA MET A 73 1.92 -0.45 -8.62
C MET A 73 1.61 -1.84 -9.18
N ALA A 74 1.68 -2.89 -8.37
CA ALA A 74 1.29 -4.23 -8.80
C ALA A 74 -0.18 -4.32 -9.20
N TYR A 75 -1.07 -3.63 -8.48
CA TYR A 75 -2.49 -3.53 -8.87
C TYR A 75 -2.64 -2.79 -10.21
N LEU A 76 -1.97 -1.65 -10.39
CA LEU A 76 -2.02 -0.90 -11.65
C LEU A 76 -1.44 -1.71 -12.82
N ALA A 77 -0.36 -2.44 -12.60
CA ALA A 77 0.22 -3.35 -13.59
C ALA A 77 -0.81 -4.43 -13.99
N ALA A 78 -1.52 -5.02 -13.03
CA ALA A 78 -2.59 -5.98 -13.29
C ALA A 78 -3.79 -5.35 -14.02
N CYS A 79 -4.03 -4.05 -13.86
CA CYS A 79 -5.01 -3.29 -14.65
C CYS A 79 -4.53 -2.91 -16.06
N GLY A 80 -3.30 -3.27 -16.44
CA GLY A 80 -2.76 -3.04 -17.79
C GLY A 80 -1.97 -1.75 -17.98
N TRP A 81 -1.61 -1.04 -16.90
CA TRP A 81 -0.78 0.17 -16.98
C TRP A 81 0.69 -0.19 -17.26
N LYS A 82 1.18 0.19 -18.45
CA LYS A 82 2.54 -0.16 -18.91
C LYS A 82 3.64 0.42 -18.02
N GLU A 83 3.43 1.63 -17.52
CA GLU A 83 4.38 2.31 -16.62
C GLU A 83 4.51 1.54 -15.30
N ALA A 84 3.41 1.02 -14.77
CA ALA A 84 3.41 0.17 -13.59
C ALA A 84 4.07 -1.19 -13.85
N VAL A 85 3.85 -1.80 -15.02
CA VAL A 85 4.54 -3.03 -15.43
C VAL A 85 6.06 -2.82 -15.47
N HIS A 86 6.50 -1.72 -16.11
CA HIS A 86 7.92 -1.36 -16.16
C HIS A 86 8.50 -1.14 -14.77
N PHE A 87 7.80 -0.38 -13.93
CA PHE A 87 8.19 -0.13 -12.55
C PHE A 87 8.34 -1.43 -11.74
N MET A 88 7.38 -2.36 -11.83
CA MET A 88 7.47 -3.64 -11.13
C MET A 88 8.64 -4.51 -11.62
N ALA A 89 9.06 -4.35 -12.88
CA ALA A 89 10.22 -5.04 -13.44
C ALA A 89 11.54 -4.46 -12.92
N THR A 90 11.67 -3.13 -12.82
CA THR A 90 12.95 -2.44 -12.62
C THR A 90 13.17 -1.84 -11.23
N ALA A 91 12.12 -1.57 -10.46
CA ALA A 91 12.23 -0.86 -9.19
C ALA A 91 12.86 -1.73 -8.08
N PRO A 92 13.78 -1.17 -7.27
CA PRO A 92 14.39 -1.85 -6.12
C PRO A 92 13.51 -1.69 -4.86
N ILE A 93 12.27 -2.13 -4.94
CA ILE A 93 11.32 -2.08 -3.82
C ILE A 93 10.74 -3.47 -3.56
N CYS A 94 10.16 -3.66 -2.36
CA CYS A 94 9.49 -4.90 -1.96
C CYS A 94 8.54 -5.40 -3.07
N LYS A 95 8.85 -6.54 -3.72
CA LYS A 95 7.93 -7.11 -4.70
C LYS A 95 6.89 -7.97 -3.96
N PRO A 96 5.60 -7.88 -4.33
CA PRO A 96 4.57 -8.76 -3.79
C PRO A 96 4.93 -10.23 -4.07
N GLY A 97 5.43 -10.94 -3.06
CA GLY A 97 5.90 -12.32 -3.21
C GLY A 97 7.38 -12.54 -2.86
N ASP A 98 8.14 -11.49 -2.58
CA ASP A 98 9.49 -11.61 -2.01
C ASP A 98 9.38 -12.31 -0.64
N LYS A 99 9.61 -13.64 -0.65
CA LYS A 99 9.89 -14.39 0.56
C LYS A 99 11.29 -13.97 0.99
N ILE A 100 11.38 -13.22 2.09
CA ILE A 100 12.67 -13.05 2.76
C ILE A 100 13.09 -14.45 3.17
N ALA A 101 14.25 -14.91 2.68
CA ALA A 101 14.89 -16.08 3.25
C ALA A 101 15.03 -15.79 4.75
N ALA A 102 14.26 -16.50 5.58
CA ALA A 102 14.45 -16.48 7.02
C ALA A 102 15.92 -16.84 7.23
N SER A 103 16.73 -15.85 7.62
CA SER A 103 18.09 -16.11 8.03
C SER A 103 17.95 -16.85 9.36
N ASN A 104 18.24 -18.15 9.32
CA ASN A 104 18.38 -19.00 10.50
C ASN A 104 19.45 -18.46 11.44
#